data_AF-A0ABC8S2I0-F1
#
_entry.id   AF-A0ABC8S2I0-F1
#
_cell.length_a   1.000
_cell.length_b   1.000
_cell.length_c   1.000
_cell.angle_alpha   90.00
_cell.angle_beta   90.00
_cell.angle_gamma   90.00
#
_symmetry.space_group_name_H-M   'P 1'
#
loop_
_entity.id
_entity.type
_entity.pdbx_description
1 polymer ?
#
loop_
_entity_poly.entity_id
_entity_poly.type
_entity_poly.pdbx_seq_one_letter_code
_entity_poly.pdbx_strand_id
1 'polypeptide(L)'
;MASRTLAAGGMKKDLRPHVLQHGKPHERSAIISKLAGQIVKMSQQKFASNVVEKCLTFGGPEECQLLVNEMLGSTDENEPLQAMMKDPFGNYVVQKVLETCDDQSRELILSRIKVHLNTLKRYTYGKHIVSRVEKLITTGGEEIFID
;
A
#
# COMPACT_ATOMS: atom_id res chain seq x y z
N MET A 1 -1.61 8.92 39.40
CA MET A 1 -0.88 10.02 38.75
C MET A 1 0.16 9.45 37.79
N ALA A 2 0.12 9.90 36.54
CA ALA A 2 1.15 9.89 35.48
C ALA A 2 2.06 8.64 35.29
N SER A 3 1.60 7.68 34.48
CA SER A 3 2.50 6.85 33.65
C SER A 3 2.86 7.66 32.40
N ARG A 4 3.93 8.45 32.50
CA ARG A 4 4.44 9.29 31.40
C ARG A 4 5.18 8.44 30.37
N THR A 5 4.50 8.24 29.25
CA THR A 5 4.97 8.03 27.88
C THR A 5 6.46 8.34 27.63
N LEU A 6 7.27 7.32 27.38
CA LEU A 6 8.66 7.46 26.92
C LEU A 6 8.91 7.00 25.46
N ALA A 7 7.88 6.73 24.65
CA ALA A 7 8.09 6.22 23.28
C ALA A 7 7.72 7.18 22.12
N ALA A 8 7.25 8.41 22.39
CA ALA A 8 6.68 9.27 21.33
C ALA A 8 7.66 10.29 20.70
N GLY A 9 8.87 10.44 21.23
CA GLY A 9 9.80 11.53 20.85
C GLY A 9 10.60 11.29 19.55
N GLY A 10 10.87 10.03 19.19
CA GLY A 10 11.68 9.69 18.01
C GLY A 10 10.88 9.58 16.70
N MET A 11 9.63 9.09 16.76
CA MET A 11 8.84 8.77 15.57
C MET A 11 8.54 9.99 14.67
N LYS A 12 8.35 11.18 15.26
CA LYS A 12 7.98 12.38 14.47
C LYS A 12 9.11 12.93 13.60
N LYS A 13 10.37 12.64 13.92
CA LYS A 13 11.53 13.16 13.18
C LYS A 13 11.93 12.24 12.01
N ASP A 14 11.67 10.94 12.15
CA ASP A 14 12.07 9.88 11.21
C ASP A 14 11.02 9.61 10.11
N LEU A 15 9.73 9.85 10.35
CA LEU A 15 8.68 9.72 9.32
C LEU A 15 8.69 10.83 8.24
N ARG A 16 9.71 11.70 8.24
CA ARG A 16 9.74 12.83 7.31
C ARG A 16 9.87 12.31 5.88
N PRO A 17 8.94 12.67 4.99
CA PRO A 17 8.99 12.29 3.57
C PRO A 17 10.32 12.63 2.87
N HIS A 18 11.05 13.62 3.38
CA HIS A 18 12.38 14.03 2.94
C HIS A 18 13.44 12.93 3.10
N VAL A 19 13.42 12.16 4.19
CA VAL A 19 14.42 11.10 4.42
C VAL A 19 14.18 9.92 3.49
N LEU A 20 12.91 9.60 3.18
CA LEU A 20 12.58 8.57 2.19
C LEU A 20 13.03 8.97 0.76
N GLN A 21 12.97 10.26 0.42
CA GLN A 21 13.36 10.76 -0.90
C GLN A 21 14.88 10.94 -1.07
N HIS A 22 15.56 11.47 -0.06
CA HIS A 22 16.95 11.93 -0.17
C HIS A 22 17.91 11.23 0.80
N GLY A 23 17.40 10.43 1.74
CA GLY A 23 18.23 9.67 2.69
C GLY A 23 18.95 8.51 2.01
N LYS A 24 19.97 7.98 2.69
CA LYS A 24 20.75 6.83 2.22
C LYS A 24 19.91 5.55 2.28
N PRO A 25 20.21 4.52 1.46
CA PRO A 25 19.44 3.27 1.44
C PRO A 25 19.21 2.66 2.82
N HIS A 26 20.26 2.55 3.66
CA HIS A 26 20.13 2.00 5.01
C HIS A 26 19.22 2.83 5.95
N GLU A 27 19.14 4.15 5.76
CA GLU A 27 18.24 5.01 6.54
C GLU A 27 16.77 4.74 6.13
N ARG A 28 16.54 4.54 4.83
CA ARG A 28 15.21 4.17 4.30
C ARG A 28 14.79 2.80 4.80
N SER A 29 15.67 1.80 4.70
CA SER A 29 15.43 0.44 5.21
C SER A 29 15.11 0.44 6.70
N ALA A 30 15.85 1.22 7.51
CA ALA A 30 15.60 1.34 8.94
C ALA A 30 14.24 2.00 9.26
N ILE A 31 13.82 2.99 8.47
CA ILE A 31 12.48 3.58 8.60
C ILE A 31 11.43 2.54 8.23
N ILE A 32 11.54 1.91 7.06
CA ILE A 32 10.52 0.97 6.57
C ILE A 32 10.36 -0.22 7.51
N SER A 33 11.47 -0.77 8.02
CA SER A 33 11.45 -1.85 9.01
C SER A 33 10.72 -1.45 10.30
N LYS A 34 10.78 -0.19 10.73
CA LYS A 34 10.03 0.32 11.88
C LYS A 34 8.54 0.53 11.60
N LEU A 35 8.17 0.72 10.33
CA LEU A 35 6.77 0.89 9.92
C LEU A 35 6.06 -0.44 9.64
N ALA A 36 6.82 -1.52 9.47
CA ALA A 36 6.29 -2.87 9.32
C ALA A 36 5.35 -3.23 10.50
N GLY A 37 4.24 -3.88 10.18
CA GLY A 37 3.14 -4.17 11.10
C GLY A 37 2.15 -3.02 11.31
N GLN A 38 2.36 -1.86 10.68
CA GLN A 38 1.44 -0.71 10.74
C GLN A 38 1.09 -0.15 9.36
N ILE A 39 1.55 -0.77 8.27
CA ILE A 39 1.39 -0.31 6.89
C ILE A 39 -0.07 -0.16 6.53
N VAL A 40 -0.91 -1.14 6.86
CA VAL A 40 -2.35 -1.09 6.54
C VAL A 40 -3.02 0.09 7.24
N LYS A 41 -2.76 0.24 8.54
CA LYS A 41 -3.30 1.33 9.37
C LYS A 41 -2.82 2.70 8.90
N MET A 42 -1.54 2.83 8.55
CA MET A 42 -0.96 4.08 8.06
C MET A 42 -1.50 4.45 6.68
N SER A 43 -1.74 3.47 5.82
CA SER A 43 -2.29 3.69 4.48
C SER A 43 -3.67 4.34 4.50
N GLN A 44 -4.45 4.12 5.57
CA GLN A 44 -5.78 4.68 5.76
C GLN A 44 -5.77 6.07 6.44
N GLN A 45 -4.59 6.67 6.64
CA GLN A 45 -4.46 7.99 7.27
C GLN A 45 -4.01 9.04 6.25
N LYS A 46 -4.73 10.17 6.21
CA LYS A 46 -4.50 11.31 5.30
C LYS A 46 -3.03 11.70 5.08
N PHE A 47 -2.24 11.71 6.15
CA PHE A 47 -0.85 12.14 6.10
C PHE A 47 0.14 10.97 6.01
N ALA A 48 -0.16 9.86 6.68
CA ALA A 48 0.75 8.72 6.74
C ALA A 48 0.69 7.87 5.45
N SER A 49 -0.41 7.91 4.69
CA SER A 49 -0.51 7.26 3.38
C SER A 49 0.61 7.71 2.43
N ASN A 50 0.90 9.02 2.41
CA ASN A 50 1.98 9.59 1.61
C ASN A 50 3.37 9.06 2.02
N VAL A 51 3.55 8.68 3.28
CA VAL A 51 4.79 8.07 3.76
C VAL A 51 4.90 6.65 3.20
N VAL A 52 3.80 5.87 3.25
CA VAL A 52 3.76 4.52 2.68
C VAL A 52 4.00 4.54 1.16
N GLU A 53 3.38 5.48 0.43
CA GLU A 53 3.63 5.64 -1.01
C GLU A 53 5.10 5.93 -1.32
N LYS A 54 5.77 6.72 -0.47
CA LYS A 54 7.21 6.98 -0.62
C LYS A 54 8.06 5.77 -0.25
N CYS A 55 7.65 4.97 0.73
CA CYS A 55 8.31 3.70 1.01
C CYS A 55 8.24 2.77 -0.20
N LEU A 56 7.09 2.67 -0.87
CA LEU A 56 6.93 1.89 -2.11
C LEU A 56 7.75 2.45 -3.29
N THR A 57 7.95 3.77 -3.35
CA THR A 57 8.68 4.42 -4.45
C THR A 57 10.21 4.37 -4.27
N PHE A 58 10.68 4.45 -3.03
CA PHE A 58 12.12 4.66 -2.71
C PHE A 58 12.75 3.55 -1.87
N GLY A 59 11.95 2.59 -1.41
CA GLY A 59 12.40 1.38 -0.73
C GLY A 59 13.08 0.41 -1.69
N GLY A 60 13.87 -0.51 -1.14
CA GLY A 60 14.42 -1.61 -1.90
C GLY A 60 13.40 -2.73 -2.12
N PRO A 61 13.76 -3.77 -2.90
CA PRO A 61 12.88 -4.89 -3.20
C PRO A 61 12.38 -5.62 -1.95
N GLU A 62 13.26 -5.85 -0.96
CA GLU A 62 12.89 -6.52 0.29
C GLU A 62 11.88 -5.70 1.10
N GLU A 63 12.07 -4.39 1.16
CA GLU A 63 11.13 -3.50 1.84
C GLU A 63 9.77 -3.45 1.14
N CYS A 64 9.75 -3.36 -0.19
CA CYS A 64 8.52 -3.42 -0.96
C CYS A 64 7.78 -4.75 -0.74
N GLN A 65 8.50 -5.86 -0.69
CA GLN A 65 7.91 -7.17 -0.40
C GLN A 65 7.27 -7.23 1.00
N LEU A 66 7.92 -6.64 2.01
CA LEU A 66 7.35 -6.54 3.36
C LEU A 66 6.03 -5.77 3.36
N LEU A 67 5.98 -4.64 2.64
CA LEU A 67 4.76 -3.84 2.50
C LEU A 67 3.64 -4.62 1.79
N VAL A 68 3.97 -5.29 0.67
CA VAL A 68 3.03 -6.12 -0.09
C VAL A 68 2.47 -7.24 0.77
N ASN A 69 3.32 -7.96 1.50
CA ASN A 69 2.91 -9.07 2.35
C ASN A 69 1.92 -8.61 3.44
N GLU A 70 2.16 -7.44 4.04
CA GLU A 70 1.25 -6.91 5.05
C GLU A 70 -0.10 -6.46 4.45
N MET A 71 -0.07 -5.87 3.25
CA MET A 71 -1.30 -5.48 2.54
C MET A 71 -2.15 -6.68 2.14
N LEU A 72 -1.51 -7.78 1.71
CA LEU A 72 -2.20 -9.02 1.39
C LEU A 72 -2.71 -9.75 2.65
N GLY A 73 -2.04 -9.55 3.79
CA GLY A 73 -2.34 -10.21 5.04
C GLY A 73 -1.89 -11.67 5.06
N SER A 74 -2.05 -12.32 6.22
CA SER A 74 -1.64 -13.71 6.44
C SER A 74 -2.79 -14.73 6.29
N THR A 75 -4.02 -14.25 6.03
CA THR A 75 -5.23 -15.07 5.94
C THR A 75 -5.87 -14.95 4.56
N ASP A 76 -6.60 -15.99 4.17
CA ASP A 76 -7.26 -16.04 2.85
C ASP A 76 -8.41 -15.03 2.70
N GLU A 77 -8.85 -14.39 3.80
CA GLU A 77 -10.00 -13.47 3.79
C GLU A 77 -9.68 -12.10 3.16
N ASN A 78 -8.41 -11.78 2.88
CA ASN A 78 -8.00 -10.55 2.15
C ASN A 78 -8.57 -9.24 2.73
N GLU A 79 -8.96 -9.22 3.99
CA GLU A 79 -9.61 -8.07 4.62
C GLU A 79 -8.77 -6.78 4.55
N PRO A 80 -7.44 -6.80 4.76
CA PRO A 80 -6.64 -5.58 4.75
C PRO A 80 -6.63 -4.90 3.38
N LEU A 81 -6.38 -5.65 2.29
CA LEU A 81 -6.39 -5.13 0.93
C LEU A 81 -7.78 -4.59 0.56
N GLN A 82 -8.85 -5.34 0.88
CA GLN A 82 -10.22 -4.92 0.62
C GLN A 82 -10.58 -3.61 1.33
N ALA A 83 -10.17 -3.46 2.60
CA ALA A 83 -10.38 -2.24 3.36
C ALA A 83 -9.64 -1.06 2.72
N MET A 84 -8.37 -1.25 2.32
CA MET A 84 -7.58 -0.21 1.67
C MET A 84 -8.17 0.25 0.33
N MET A 85 -8.67 -0.66 -0.50
CA MET A 85 -9.28 -0.31 -1.79
C MET A 85 -10.54 0.57 -1.67
N LYS A 86 -11.26 0.45 -0.55
CA LYS A 86 -12.49 1.20 -0.27
C LYS A 86 -12.23 2.51 0.48
N ASP A 87 -11.01 2.72 0.95
CA ASP A 87 -10.62 3.85 1.81
C ASP A 87 -10.23 5.10 1.00
N PRO A 88 -10.60 6.33 1.46
CA PRO A 88 -10.23 7.60 0.82
C PRO A 88 -8.73 7.84 0.61
N PHE A 89 -7.86 7.22 1.40
CA PHE A 89 -6.40 7.36 1.33
C PHE A 89 -5.71 6.05 0.92
N GLY A 90 -6.20 4.92 1.44
CA GLY A 90 -5.65 3.60 1.15
C GLY A 90 -5.69 3.24 -0.33
N ASN A 91 -6.69 3.72 -1.07
CA ASN A 91 -6.82 3.46 -2.50
C ASN A 91 -5.62 3.98 -3.31
N TYR A 92 -4.97 5.06 -2.87
CA TYR A 92 -3.77 5.59 -3.52
C TYR A 92 -2.56 4.69 -3.28
N VAL A 93 -2.43 4.13 -2.07
CA VAL A 93 -1.38 3.17 -1.75
C VAL A 93 -1.54 1.89 -2.57
N VAL A 94 -2.77 1.39 -2.76
CA VAL A 94 -3.04 0.23 -3.62
C VAL A 94 -2.67 0.50 -5.08
N GLN A 95 -2.99 1.68 -5.60
CA GLN A 95 -2.57 2.06 -6.95
C GLN A 95 -1.05 2.18 -7.07
N LYS A 96 -0.39 2.73 -6.04
CA LYS A 96 1.07 2.88 -5.99
C LYS A 96 1.79 1.54 -5.96
N VAL A 97 1.30 0.56 -5.19
CA VAL A 97 1.94 -0.76 -5.15
C VAL A 97 1.83 -1.45 -6.50
N LEU A 98 0.69 -1.36 -7.19
CA LEU A 98 0.50 -1.90 -8.55
C LEU A 98 1.44 -1.25 -9.60
N GLU A 99 1.98 -0.06 -9.32
CA GLU A 99 2.93 0.65 -10.17
C GLU A 99 4.39 0.29 -9.90
N THR A 100 4.71 -0.13 -8.69
CA THR A 100 6.09 -0.16 -8.18
C THR A 100 6.58 -1.56 -7.83
N CYS A 101 5.67 -2.50 -7.54
CA CYS A 101 6.06 -3.87 -7.24
C CYS A 101 6.48 -4.65 -8.49
N ASP A 102 7.24 -5.72 -8.25
CA ASP A 102 7.64 -6.68 -9.27
C ASP A 102 6.43 -7.40 -9.88
N ASP A 103 6.66 -8.07 -11.01
CA ASP A 103 5.59 -8.71 -11.79
C ASP A 103 4.84 -9.80 -11.00
N GLN A 104 5.55 -10.57 -10.16
CA GLN A 104 4.96 -11.64 -9.36
C GLN A 104 4.04 -11.08 -8.27
N SER A 105 4.52 -10.08 -7.53
CA SER A 105 3.73 -9.35 -6.53
C SER A 105 2.52 -8.67 -7.18
N ARG A 106 2.71 -8.07 -8.36
CA ARG A 106 1.63 -7.39 -9.10
C ARG A 106 0.55 -8.37 -9.53
N GLU A 107 0.93 -9.50 -10.11
CA GLU A 107 0.00 -10.55 -10.50
C GLU A 107 -0.80 -11.08 -9.31
N LEU A 108 -0.13 -11.33 -8.17
CA LEU A 108 -0.79 -11.77 -6.95
C LEU A 108 -1.81 -10.75 -6.47
N ILE A 109 -1.44 -9.46 -6.37
CA ILE A 109 -2.36 -8.40 -5.96
C ILE A 109 -3.54 -8.30 -6.95
N LEU A 110 -3.28 -8.30 -8.26
CA LEU A 110 -4.33 -8.24 -9.28
C LEU A 110 -5.30 -9.43 -9.17
N SER A 111 -4.80 -10.64 -8.92
CA SER A 111 -5.63 -11.83 -8.74
C SER A 111 -6.62 -11.64 -7.58
N ARG A 112 -6.17 -11.05 -6.46
CA ARG A 112 -7.02 -10.75 -5.30
C ARG A 112 -8.03 -9.65 -5.60
N ILE A 113 -7.63 -8.59 -6.32
CA ILE A 113 -8.53 -7.49 -6.67
C ILE A 113 -9.63 -7.95 -7.63
N LYS A 114 -9.30 -8.80 -8.62
CA LYS A 114 -10.24 -9.31 -9.63
C LYS A 114 -11.49 -9.94 -9.02
N VAL A 115 -11.34 -10.69 -7.92
CA VAL A 115 -12.46 -11.34 -7.21
C VAL A 115 -13.45 -10.33 -6.62
N HIS A 116 -13.02 -9.08 -6.40
CA HIS A 116 -13.82 -8.04 -5.74
C HIS A 116 -14.27 -6.90 -6.68
N LEU A 117 -13.98 -6.95 -7.98
CA LEU A 117 -14.26 -5.84 -8.91
C LEU A 117 -15.73 -5.41 -8.90
N ASN A 118 -16.66 -6.35 -8.94
CA ASN A 118 -18.10 -6.07 -8.91
C ASN A 118 -18.55 -5.38 -7.62
N THR A 119 -17.95 -5.74 -6.48
CA THR A 119 -18.19 -5.08 -5.21
C THR A 119 -17.59 -3.67 -5.21
N LEU A 120 -16.37 -3.50 -5.72
CA LEU A 120 -15.65 -2.21 -5.74
C LEU A 120 -16.34 -1.15 -6.60
N LYS A 121 -17.03 -1.54 -7.69
CA LYS A 121 -17.84 -0.63 -8.52
C LYS A 121 -18.88 0.16 -7.70
N ARG A 122 -19.32 -0.37 -6.54
CA ARG A 122 -20.32 0.24 -5.65
C ARG A 122 -19.73 1.25 -4.64
N TYR A 123 -18.40 1.33 -4.52
CA TYR A 123 -17.74 2.22 -3.57
C TYR A 123 -17.12 3.43 -4.27
N THR A 124 -17.26 4.61 -3.65
CA THR A 124 -16.75 5.88 -4.18
C THR A 124 -15.26 5.83 -4.53
N TYR A 125 -14.44 5.19 -3.70
CA TYR A 125 -12.99 5.05 -3.95
C TYR A 125 -12.64 3.76 -4.69
N GLY A 126 -13.44 2.70 -4.52
CA GLY A 126 -13.26 1.42 -5.19
C GLY A 126 -13.29 1.53 -6.71
N LYS A 127 -14.12 2.41 -7.28
CA LYS A 127 -14.17 2.65 -8.73
C LYS A 127 -12.84 3.11 -9.34
N HIS A 128 -12.00 3.81 -8.57
CA HIS A 128 -10.67 4.23 -9.04
C HIS A 128 -9.73 3.03 -9.16
N ILE A 129 -9.83 2.07 -8.24
CA ILE A 129 -9.10 0.81 -8.31
C ILE A 129 -9.55 0.01 -9.54
N VAL A 130 -10.86 -0.11 -9.76
CA VAL A 130 -11.42 -0.80 -10.93
C VAL A 130 -10.84 -0.21 -12.22
N SER A 131 -10.94 1.11 -12.41
CA SER A 131 -10.40 1.78 -13.60
C SER A 131 -8.88 1.58 -13.76
N ARG A 132 -8.12 1.55 -12.65
CA ARG A 132 -6.68 1.30 -12.70
C ARG A 132 -6.36 -0.12 -13.15
N VAL A 133 -7.09 -1.11 -12.63
CA VAL A 133 -6.92 -2.53 -12.95
C VAL A 133 -7.31 -2.81 -14.39
N GLU A 134 -8.45 -2.29 -14.85
CA GLU A 134 -8.89 -2.41 -16.24
C GLU A 134 -7.81 -1.88 -17.20
N LYS A 135 -7.25 -0.69 -16.94
CA LYS A 135 -6.16 -0.14 -17.76
C LYS A 135 -4.90 -1.02 -17.79
N LEU A 136 -4.52 -1.60 -16.65
CA LEU A 136 -3.36 -2.51 -16.58
C LEU A 136 -3.59 -3.77 -17.41
N ILE A 137 -4.80 -4.30 -17.38
CA ILE A 137 -5.22 -5.50 -18.09
C ILE A 137 -5.28 -5.23 -19.61
N THR A 138 -5.89 -4.12 -20.03
CA THR A 138 -5.97 -3.72 -21.44
C THR A 138 -4.59 -3.42 -22.05
N THR A 139 -3.68 -2.81 -21.27
CA THR A 139 -2.31 -2.53 -21.74
C THR A 139 -1.44 -3.80 -21.79
N GLY A 140 -1.85 -4.87 -21.09
CA GLY A 140 -1.17 -6.16 -21.00
C GLY A 140 -1.64 -7.25 -21.98
N GLY A 141 -2.65 -6.98 -22.82
CA GLY A 141 -3.05 -7.87 -23.91
C GLY A 141 -4.17 -8.88 -23.60
N GLU A 142 -4.99 -8.69 -22.56
CA GLU A 142 -6.23 -9.46 -22.40
C GLU A 142 -7.39 -8.51 -22.08
N GLU A 143 -8.25 -8.19 -23.05
CA GLU A 143 -9.52 -7.51 -22.78
C GLU A 143 -10.45 -8.46 -22.02
N ILE A 144 -10.53 -8.30 -20.69
CA ILE A 144 -11.58 -8.95 -19.91
C ILE A 144 -12.80 -8.04 -19.97
N PHE A 145 -13.78 -8.41 -20.79
CA PHE A 145 -15.13 -7.85 -20.72
C PHE A 145 -15.72 -8.22 -19.36
N ILE A 146 -15.75 -7.26 -18.43
CA ILE A 146 -16.49 -7.39 -17.17
C ILE A 146 -17.89 -6.83 -17.41
N ASP A 147 -18.75 -7.68 -17.96
CA ASP A 147 -20.21 -7.49 -17.98
C ASP A 147 -20.77 -7.41 -16.54
#